data_AF-A0A9W4SZX8-F1
#
_entry.id   AF-A0A9W4SZX8-F1
#
_cell.length_a   1.000
_cell.length_b   1.000
_cell.length_c   1.000
_cell.angle_alpha   90.00
_cell.angle_beta   90.00
_cell.angle_gamma   90.00
#
_symmetry.space_group_name_H-M   'P 1'
#
loop_
_entity.id
_entity.type
_entity.pdbx_description
1 polymer ?
#
loop_
_entity_poly.entity_id
_entity_poly.type
_entity_poly.pdbx_seq_one_letter_code
_entity_poly.pdbx_strand_id
1 'polypeptide(L)' 'ALESVSLRQIRGYAQKSFRYIDAYRKGLNVKQVEYAVKKYKRHRIIPQTIFNEL' A
#
# COMPACT_ATOMS: atom_id res chain seq x y z
N ALA A 1 -6.17 15.58 -19.68
CA ALA A 1 -5.73 14.33 -19.01
C ALA A 1 -5.47 14.52 -17.51
N LEU A 2 -4.80 15.59 -17.06
CA LEU A 2 -4.65 15.87 -15.62
C LEU A 2 -5.96 16.34 -14.95
N GLU A 3 -6.73 17.18 -15.65
CA GLU A 3 -8.06 17.68 -15.23
C GLU A 3 -9.08 16.56 -14.92
N SER A 4 -8.94 15.37 -15.51
CA SER A 4 -9.86 14.25 -15.30
C SER A 4 -9.60 13.45 -14.02
N VAL A 5 -8.54 13.76 -13.27
CA VAL A 5 -8.19 13.05 -12.04
C VAL A 5 -8.48 13.95 -10.84
N SER A 6 -9.49 13.57 -10.05
CA SER A 6 -9.82 14.29 -8.81
C SER A 6 -8.67 14.23 -7.80
N LEU A 7 -8.57 15.24 -6.93
CA LEU A 7 -7.62 15.24 -5.80
C LEU A 7 -7.75 13.98 -4.93
N ARG A 8 -8.96 13.43 -4.79
CA ARG A 8 -9.21 12.18 -4.07
C ARG A 8 -8.50 10.99 -4.71
N GLN A 9 -8.53 10.89 -6.04
CA GLN A 9 -7.83 9.84 -6.78
C GLN A 9 -6.32 9.99 -6.64
N ILE A 10 -5.78 11.21 -6.80
CA ILE A 10 -4.34 11.50 -6.61
C ILE A 10 -3.88 11.04 -5.21
N ARG A 11 -4.61 11.45 -4.17
CA ARG A 11 -4.31 11.03 -2.78
C ARG A 11 -4.41 9.51 -2.61
N GLY A 12 -5.40 8.88 -3.24
CA GLY A 12 -5.57 7.42 -3.25
C GLY A 12 -4.40 6.68 -3.89
N TYR A 13 -3.90 7.17 -5.03
CA TYR A 13 -2.74 6.61 -5.72
C TYR A 13 -1.46 6.81 -4.90
N ALA A 14 -1.21 8.01 -4.37
CA ALA A 14 -0.05 8.28 -3.52
C ALA A 14 -0.04 7.36 -2.28
N GLN A 15 -1.18 7.21 -1.60
CA GLN A 15 -1.31 6.34 -0.43
C GLN A 15 -1.17 4.85 -0.79
N LYS A 16 -1.56 4.44 -2.01
CA LYS A 16 -1.27 3.09 -2.51
C LYS A 16 0.25 2.90 -2.67
N SER A 17 0.93 3.82 -3.35
CA SER A 17 2.39 3.76 -3.57
C SER A 17 3.18 3.71 -2.25
N PHE A 18 2.82 4.53 -1.26
CA PHE A 18 3.49 4.50 0.04
C PHE A 18 3.40 3.14 0.73
N ARG A 19 2.26 2.43 0.61
CA ARG A 19 2.11 1.10 1.20
C ARG A 19 2.95 0.05 0.50
N TYR A 20 3.09 0.11 -0.83
CA TYR A 20 4.02 -0.78 -1.54
C TYR A 20 5.46 -0.52 -1.10
N ILE A 21 5.88 0.75 -1.05
CA ILE A 21 7.25 1.12 -0.62
C ILE A 21 7.52 0.63 0.81
N ASP A 22 6.58 0.83 1.73
CA ASP A 22 6.67 0.36 3.10
C ASP A 22 6.76 -1.18 3.19
N ALA A 23 5.96 -1.89 2.41
CA ALA A 23 6.01 -3.36 2.32
C ALA A 23 7.37 -3.87 1.83
N TYR A 24 7.91 -3.25 0.77
CA TYR A 24 9.20 -3.64 0.21
C TYR A 24 10.36 -3.30 1.15
N ARG A 25 10.31 -2.15 1.84
CA ARG A 25 11.31 -1.79 2.87
C ARG A 25 11.34 -2.78 4.03
N LYS A 26 10.22 -3.45 4.31
CA LYS A 26 10.12 -4.53 5.29
C LYS A 26 10.65 -5.87 4.78
N GLY A 27 10.99 -6.00 3.50
CA GLY A 27 11.53 -7.24 2.92
C GLY A 27 10.46 -8.26 2.53
N LEU A 28 9.20 -7.83 2.36
CA LEU A 28 8.12 -8.73 1.93
C LEU A 28 8.31 -9.18 0.47
N ASN A 29 8.00 -10.46 0.20
CA ASN A 29 7.97 -10.97 -1.17
C ASN A 29 6.76 -10.41 -1.94
N VAL A 30 6.81 -10.39 -3.28
CA VAL A 30 5.76 -9.83 -4.16
C VAL A 30 4.35 -10.34 -3.81
N LYS A 31 4.20 -11.65 -3.58
CA LYS A 31 2.92 -12.24 -3.17
C LYS A 31 2.41 -11.71 -1.82
N GLN A 32 3.32 -11.55 -0.87
CA GLN A 32 3.03 -11.05 0.48
C GLN A 32 2.71 -9.55 0.45
N VAL A 33 3.40 -8.77 -0.39
CA VAL A 33 3.12 -7.35 -0.62
C VAL A 33 1.72 -7.14 -1.19
N GLU A 34 1.33 -7.90 -2.22
CA GLU A 34 -0.01 -7.82 -2.80
C GLU A 34 -1.11 -8.11 -1.78
N TYR A 35 -0.89 -9.11 -0.93
CA TYR A 35 -1.80 -9.42 0.17
C TYR A 35 -1.86 -8.27 1.20
N ALA A 36 -0.70 -7.84 1.71
CA ALA A 36 -0.60 -6.81 2.74
C ALA A 36 -1.20 -5.47 2.28
N VAL A 37 -0.93 -5.05 1.05
CA VAL A 37 -1.48 -3.81 0.48
C VAL A 37 -3.00 -3.92 0.32
N LYS A 38 -3.56 -5.08 -0.03
CA LYS A 38 -5.02 -5.25 -0.11
C LYS A 38 -5.66 -5.19 1.28
N LYS A 39 -5.07 -5.88 2.25
CA LYS A 39 -5.56 -5.93 3.64
C LYS A 39 -5.55 -4.54 4.29
N TYR A 40 -4.44 -3.82 4.20
CA TYR A 40 -4.25 -2.53 4.84
C TYR A 40 -4.63 -1.33 3.94
N LYS A 41 -5.69 -1.46 3.13
CA LYS A 41 -6.13 -0.42 2.17
C LYS A 41 -6.43 0.94 2.79
N ARG A 42 -6.93 0.94 4.02
CA ARG A 42 -7.30 2.16 4.76
C ARG A 42 -6.18 2.69 5.66
N HIS A 43 -5.10 1.92 5.85
CA HIS A 43 -3.96 2.35 6.64
C HIS A 43 -2.99 3.13 5.75
N ARG A 44 -2.06 3.86 6.37
CA ARG A 44 -0.94 4.51 5.66
C ARG A 44 0.33 3.66 5.67
N ILE A 45 0.41 2.72 6.61
CA ILE A 45 1.57 1.88 6.90
C ILE A 45 1.04 0.45 7.07
N ILE A 46 1.81 -0.53 6.64
CA ILE A 46 1.55 -1.95 6.89
C ILE A 46 2.13 -2.27 8.28
N PRO A 47 1.31 -2.64 9.28
CA PRO A 47 1.81 -2.98 10.60
C PRO A 47 2.80 -4.16 10.57
N GLN A 48 3.73 -4.21 11.53
CA GLN A 48 4.69 -5.31 11.66
C GLN A 48 4.00 -6.65 11.94
N THR A 49 2.77 -6.64 12.45
CA THR A 49 1.97 -7.84 12.70
C THR A 49 1.71 -8.66 11.44
N ILE A 50 1.89 -8.08 10.25
CA ILE A 50 1.73 -8.77 8.97
C ILE A 50 2.61 -10.03 8.90
N PHE A 51 3.82 -10.03 9.47
CA PHE A 51 4.71 -11.19 9.46
C PHE A 51 4.14 -12.43 10.15
N ASN A 52 3.18 -12.25 11.06
CA ASN A 52 2.51 -13.37 11.74
C ASN A 52 1.39 -14.00 10.87
N GLU A 53 1.01 -13.33 9.79
CA GLU A 53 -0.14 -13.67 8.94
C GLU A 53 0.27 -14.05 7.50
N LEU A 54 1.58 -14.09 7.23
CA LEU A 54 2.19 -14.16 5.91
C LEU A 54 2.75 -15.54 5.54
#